data_AF-A0A7W7S8W2-F1
#
_entry.id   AF-A0A7W7S8W2-F1
#
_cell.length_a   1.000
_cell.length_b   1.000
_cell.length_c   1.000
_cell.angle_alpha   90.00
_cell.angle_beta   90.00
_cell.angle_gamma   90.00
#
_symmetry.space_group_name_H-M   'P 1'
#
loop_
_entity.id
_entity.type
_entity.pdbx_description
1 polymer ?
#
loop_
_entity_poly.entity_id
_entity_poly.type
_entity_poly.pdbx_seq_one_letter_code
_entity_poly.pdbx_strand_id
1 'polypeptide(L)' 'MPGPDSLAGFLRLVRTELDLELTDRDAETELAALPGWDSMNLLRLVTLLESGSGRRLPVPTVLAARNLREIYAVLEEAA' A
#
# COMPACT_ATOMS: atom_id res chain seq x y z
N MET A 1 15.98 -9.74 7.09
CA MET A 1 15.06 -9.18 6.08
C MET A 1 13.73 -8.94 6.78
N PRO A 2 13.17 -7.71 6.80
CA PRO A 2 11.84 -7.49 7.37
C PRO A 2 10.83 -8.32 6.58
N GLY A 3 9.95 -9.05 7.27
CA GLY A 3 8.84 -9.76 6.64
C GLY A 3 7.86 -8.81 5.93
N PRO A 4 6.95 -9.34 5.11
CA PRO A 4 5.88 -8.55 4.46
C PRO A 4 4.99 -7.82 5.49
N ASP A 5 4.97 -8.29 6.74
CA ASP A 5 4.21 -7.76 7.88
C ASP A 5 4.88 -6.54 8.55
N SER A 6 5.69 -5.79 7.79
CA SER A 6 6.33 -4.56 8.27
C SER A 6 6.14 -3.48 7.23
N LEU A 7 6.04 -2.21 7.64
CA LEU A 7 5.88 -1.11 6.68
C LEU A 7 6.98 -1.12 5.59
N ALA A 8 8.22 -1.42 5.96
CA ALA A 8 9.32 -1.53 5.00
C ALA A 8 9.15 -2.71 4.02
N GLY A 9 8.53 -3.81 4.47
CA GLY A 9 8.14 -4.93 3.60
C GLY A 9 7.02 -4.55 2.65
N PHE A 10 5.99 -3.88 3.16
CA PHE A 10 4.89 -3.34 2.36
C PHE A 10 5.39 -2.38 1.28
N LEU A 11 6.21 -1.38 1.64
CA LEU A 11 6.75 -0.43 0.66
C LEU A 11 7.60 -1.11 -0.42
N ARG A 12 8.37 -2.14 -0.08
CA ARG A 12 9.08 -2.93 -1.10
C ARG A 12 8.12 -3.62 -2.07
N LEU A 13 7.07 -4.23 -1.55
CA LEU A 13 6.04 -4.86 -2.38
C LEU A 13 5.34 -3.84 -3.29
N VAL A 14 5.00 -2.65 -2.78
CA VAL A 14 4.43 -1.57 -3.60
C VAL A 14 5.41 -1.16 -4.72
N ARG A 15 6.70 -0.98 -4.41
CA ARG A 15 7.72 -0.61 -5.40
C ARG A 15 7.86 -1.67 -6.49
N THR A 16 7.96 -2.94 -6.10
CA THR A 16 8.19 -4.05 -7.02
C THR A 16 6.97 -4.35 -7.88
N GLU A 17 5.78 -4.35 -7.31
CA GLU A 17 4.58 -4.80 -8.01
C GLU A 17 3.86 -3.68 -8.78
N LEU A 18 4.00 -2.43 -8.33
CA LEU A 18 3.43 -1.26 -9.02
C LEU A 18 4.45 -0.51 -9.88
N ASP A 19 5.70 -0.98 -9.94
CA ASP A 19 6.80 -0.36 -10.69
C ASP A 19 7.00 1.12 -10.30
N LEU A 20 6.96 1.40 -8.99
CA LEU A 20 7.08 2.75 -8.44
C LEU A 20 8.43 2.95 -7.74
N GLU A 21 9.10 4.07 -8.03
CA GLU A 21 10.31 4.50 -7.34
C GLU A 21 9.97 5.24 -6.04
N LEU A 22 9.54 4.48 -5.03
CA LEU A 22 9.23 5.02 -3.70
C LEU A 22 10.42 4.88 -2.75
N THR A 23 10.48 5.75 -1.75
CA THR A 23 11.39 5.70 -0.60
C THR A 23 10.60 5.51 0.69
N ASP A 24 11.30 5.31 1.81
CA ASP A 24 10.61 5.12 3.10
C ASP A 24 9.95 6.42 3.60
N ARG A 25 10.42 7.57 3.10
CA ARG A 25 9.84 8.89 3.41
C ARG A 25 8.51 9.11 2.70
N ASP A 26 8.31 8.45 1.57
CA ASP A 26 7.09 8.55 0.78
C ASP A 26 5.90 7.84 1.45
N ALA A 27 6.15 7.04 2.49
CA ALA A 27 5.10 6.38 3.27
C ALA A 27 4.08 7.37 3.87
N GLU A 28 4.54 8.57 4.24
CA GLU A 28 3.73 9.63 4.85
C GLU A 28 3.36 10.74 3.84
N THR A 29 3.82 10.61 2.59
CA THR A 29 3.50 11.54 1.51
C THR A 29 2.11 11.23 0.97
N GLU A 30 1.37 12.29 0.61
CA GLU A 30 0.05 12.13 0.01
C GLU A 30 0.14 11.30 -1.27
N LEU A 31 -0.77 10.33 -1.46
CA LEU A 31 -0.80 9.46 -2.63
C LEU A 31 -0.79 10.26 -3.94
N ALA A 32 -1.52 11.37 -3.99
CA ALA A 32 -1.58 12.25 -5.17
C ALA A 32 -0.26 13.00 -5.46
N ALA A 33 0.63 13.11 -4.47
CA ALA A 33 1.96 13.72 -4.60
C ALA A 33 3.07 12.69 -4.88
N LEU A 34 2.74 11.39 -4.86
CA LEU A 34 3.71 10.34 -5.14
C LEU A 34 4.06 10.29 -6.64
N PRO A 35 5.35 10.20 -6.99
CA PRO A 35 5.78 10.11 -8.37
C PRO A 35 5.29 8.78 -8.99
N GLY A 36 4.64 8.87 -10.15
CA GLY A 36 4.10 7.71 -10.87
C GLY A 36 2.82 7.12 -10.26
N TRP A 37 2.30 7.68 -9.17
CA TRP A 37 1.06 7.21 -8.57
C TRP A 37 -0.16 7.62 -9.39
N ASP A 38 -1.12 6.71 -9.50
CA ASP A 38 -2.41 6.94 -10.13
C ASP A 38 -3.54 6.21 -9.37
N SER A 39 -4.80 6.53 -9.65
CA SER A 39 -5.94 5.88 -9.00
C SER A 39 -6.07 4.39 -9.34
N MET A 40 -5.45 3.91 -10.43
CA MET A 40 -5.44 2.50 -10.81
C MET A 40 -4.48 1.70 -9.94
N ASN A 41 -3.35 2.29 -9.54
CA ASN A 41 -2.37 1.73 -8.62
C ASN A 41 -3.00 1.42 -7.26
N LEU A 42 -3.98 2.21 -6.81
CA LEU A 42 -4.73 1.93 -5.59
C LEU A 42 -5.57 0.64 -5.71
N LEU A 43 -6.28 0.44 -6.82
CA LEU A 43 -7.07 -0.78 -7.06
C LEU A 43 -6.19 -2.01 -7.28
N ARG A 44 -5.07 -1.84 -8.00
CA ARG A 44 -4.05 -2.88 -8.15
C ARG A 44 -3.47 -3.28 -6.80
N LEU A 45 -3.13 -2.30 -5.96
CA LEU A 45 -2.61 -2.53 -4.62
C LEU A 45 -3.61 -3.32 -3.77
N VAL A 46 -4.89 -2.91 -3.75
CA VAL A 46 -5.95 -3.67 -3.05
C VAL A 46 -6.00 -5.11 -3.53
N THR A 47 -6.04 -5.33 -4.85
CA THR A 47 -6.10 -6.67 -5.44
C THR A 47 -4.89 -7.53 -5.04
N LEU A 48 -3.71 -6.92 -5.05
CA LEU A 48 -2.46 -7.58 -4.71
C LEU A 48 -2.42 -7.99 -3.24
N LEU A 49 -2.83 -7.09 -2.35
CA LEU A 49 -2.91 -7.35 -0.92
C LEU A 49 -3.96 -8.41 -0.58
N GLU A 50 -5.14 -8.37 -1.21
CA GLU A 50 -6.16 -9.40 -1.03
C GLU A 50 -5.67 -10.78 -1.52
N SER A 51 -4.95 -10.81 -2.64
CA SER A 51 -4.39 -12.06 -3.19
C SER A 51 -3.26 -12.64 -2.33
N GLY A 52 -2.38 -11.79 -1.79
CA GLY A 52 -1.23 -12.21 -0.99
C GLY A 52 -1.60 -12.59 0.45
N SER A 53 -2.61 -11.91 1.03
CA SER A 53 -3.07 -12.19 2.40
C SER A 53 -4.24 -13.17 2.46
N GLY A 54 -4.94 -13.42 1.34
CA GLY A 54 -6.16 -14.22 1.29
C GLY A 54 -7.37 -13.59 2.00
N ARG A 55 -7.26 -12.33 2.40
CA ARG A 55 -8.27 -11.59 3.17
C ARG A 55 -8.85 -10.46 2.32
N ARG A 56 -10.15 -10.18 2.49
CA ARG A 56 -10.76 -9.01 1.86
C ARG A 56 -10.44 -7.75 2.64
N LEU A 57 -10.04 -6.70 1.92
CA LEU A 57 -9.82 -5.40 2.51
C LEU A 57 -11.09 -4.56 2.48
N PRO A 58 -11.33 -3.72 3.49
CA PRO A 58 -12.41 -2.74 3.44
C PRO A 58 -12.04 -1.65 2.41
N VAL A 59 -12.38 -1.90 1.15
CA VAL A 59 -12.09 -1.00 0.01
C VAL A 59 -12.46 0.45 0.30
N PRO A 60 -13.64 0.79 0.89
CA PRO A 60 -13.97 2.18 1.21
C PRO A 60 -12.96 2.85 2.16
N THR A 61 -12.43 2.10 3.14
CA THR A 61 -11.43 2.61 4.08
C THR A 61 -10.08 2.80 3.40
N VAL A 62 -9.67 1.86 2.54
CA VAL A 62 -8.43 1.99 1.75
C VAL A 62 -8.50 3.15 0.77
N LEU A 63 -9.66 3.38 0.14
CA LEU A 63 -9.90 4.53 -0.73
C LEU A 63 -9.91 5.87 0.01
N ALA A 64 -10.23 5.87 1.30
CA ALA A 64 -10.17 7.06 2.14
C ALA A 64 -8.76 7.39 2.66
N ALA A 65 -7.81 6.47 2.52
CA ALA A 65 -6.45 6.64 2.98
C ALA A 65 -5.71 7.70 2.15
N ARG A 66 -4.97 8.58 2.84
CA ARG A 66 -4.25 9.69 2.22
C ARG A 66 -2.83 9.34 1.80
N ASN A 67 -2.24 8.31 2.40
CA ASN A 67 -0.85 7.92 2.22
C ASN A 67 -0.70 6.40 2.40
N LEU A 68 0.48 5.89 2.04
CA LEU A 68 0.80 4.46 2.13
C LEU A 68 0.83 3.94 3.59
N ARG A 69 1.17 4.80 4.56
CA ARG A 69 1.13 4.49 5.99
C ARG A 69 -0.29 4.15 6.46
N GLU A 70 -1.29 4.93 6.07
CA GLU A 70 -2.69 4.69 6.44
C GLU A 70 -3.21 3.40 5.83
N ILE A 71 -2.85 3.10 4.57
CA ILE A 71 -3.18 1.82 3.94
C ILE A 71 -2.55 0.64 4.72
N TYR A 72 -1.29 0.79 5.14
CA TYR A 72 -0.62 -0.20 5.97
C TYR A 72 -1.30 -0.40 7.33
N ALA A 73 -1.77 0.68 7.97
CA ALA A 73 -2.51 0.57 9.23
C ALA A 73 -3.83 -0.21 9.05
N VAL A 74 -4.56 0.02 7.95
CA VAL A 74 -5.79 -0.75 7.63
C VAL A 74 -5.46 -2.23 7.43
N LEU A 75 -4.31 -2.55 6.83
CA LEU A 75 -3.85 -3.93 6.68
C LEU A 75 -3.57 -4.59 8.03
N GLU A 76 -2.95 -3.88 8.97
CA GLU A 76 -2.69 -4.40 10.32
C GLU A 76 -3.97 -4.55 11.14
N GLU A 77 -4.93 -3.65 11.00
CA GLU A 77 -6.25 -3.78 11.66
C GLU A 77 -7.07 -4.95 11.10
N ALA A 78 -6.88 -5.28 9.82
CA ALA A 78 -7.48 -6.44 9.19
C ALA A 78 -6.68 -7.75 9.42
N ALA A 79 -5.53 -7.67 10.12
CA ALA A 79 -4.62 -8.79 10.34
C ALA A 79 -5.04 -9.71 11.49
#